data_AF-A0AAJ4GC40-F1
#
_entry.id   AF-A0AAJ4GC40-F1
#
_cell.length_a   1.000
_cell.length_b   1.000
_cell.length_c   1.000
_cell.angle_alpha   90.00
_cell.angle_beta   90.00
_cell.angle_gamma   90.00
#
_symmetry.space_group_name_H-M   'P 1'
#
loop_
_entity.id
_entity.type
_entity.pdbx_description
1 polymer ?
#
loop_
_entity_poly.entity_id
_entity_poly.type
_entity_poly.pdbx_seq_one_letter_code
_entity_poly.pdbx_strand_id
1 'polypeptide(L)'
;MTNENPFDSMFPFSLEQIDILKKFEKECSNIQFAWLSGYFWHLSYQDSSDLKIKKNIFSLEKNKIDNHAITIISASQTGNARILSERLNKYLNKNNKKTHLVSAADYNFKKIKDERFLILIISTQGEGEPPEEALSLYKFIMSKKAPKLHDLQYSVFALGDSSYNLFCQAGKDFDTRINELGGTNLLNRLDADIEYEDDYIQWSKELLILINKIDISSCSSSLFKKHCFSDNISTYTKYNPAISNILTNQKITGRNSTKDVRHIELDITDLNIKYTPGDALGVWYQNNNNLVEKLLQLLSIKTSDVVNIKNRNVNITDALKNYFELTNNTKNIVKKYADITQNKFLKEIILNDKKLENYVKKTPLINMISDYPQKISSQMFVNILRPLTPRLYSISSSQTETNDEIHITVSILKNIISGNVHLGGSSGYLSELLNVDASVKIFIEQNNNFRLPKDRQTPIIMVGSGTGIAPYRSFIQQRDNDNATGKNWIFFGNPNFTEDFLYQIEWQKYLKKGLLTKMTLAWSRDQEKKIYIQDKIREYGKEIWNWIEEDAHIYICGNASNMAKDVEAELLDIISMNGNMNIEHANEFLNNLRLKKRYQRDVY
;
A
#
# COMPACT_ATOMS: atom_id res chain seq x y z
N MET A 1 66.06 -44.99 29.75
CA MET A 1 64.75 -45.14 30.41
C MET A 1 64.32 -43.76 30.87
N THR A 2 63.61 -43.04 30.03
CA THR A 2 62.90 -41.81 30.39
C THR A 2 61.43 -42.17 30.40
N ASN A 3 60.84 -42.19 31.60
CA ASN A 3 59.42 -42.46 31.82
C ASN A 3 58.62 -41.27 31.26
N GLU A 4 58.13 -41.38 30.03
CA GLU A 4 57.04 -40.51 29.58
C GLU A 4 55.71 -41.14 29.99
N ASN A 5 54.94 -40.39 30.76
CA ASN A 5 53.65 -40.78 31.29
C ASN A 5 52.65 -40.83 30.11
N PRO A 6 51.93 -41.94 29.87
CA PRO A 6 51.10 -42.12 28.66
C PRO A 6 49.91 -41.17 28.54
N PHE A 7 49.73 -40.24 29.47
CA PHE A 7 48.69 -39.21 29.46
C PHE A 7 49.16 -37.84 28.94
N ASP A 8 50.47 -37.62 28.71
CA ASP A 8 50.97 -36.35 28.18
C ASP A 8 50.56 -36.10 26.71
N SER A 9 50.10 -37.13 25.98
CA SER A 9 49.61 -36.99 24.61
C SER A 9 48.13 -36.57 24.50
N MET A 10 47.43 -36.33 25.61
CA MET A 10 45.99 -35.99 25.62
C MET A 10 45.70 -34.51 25.88
N PHE A 11 46.71 -33.71 26.27
CA PHE A 11 46.55 -32.27 26.42
C PHE A 11 46.97 -31.55 25.13
N PRO A 12 46.19 -30.57 24.63
CA PRO A 12 46.50 -29.85 23.40
C PRO A 12 47.66 -28.85 23.55
N PHE A 13 48.49 -28.97 24.59
CA PHE A 13 49.56 -28.05 24.95
C PHE A 13 50.91 -28.76 25.01
N SER A 14 51.99 -28.10 24.59
CA SER A 14 53.35 -28.62 24.73
C SER A 14 53.83 -28.57 26.18
N LEU A 15 54.83 -29.38 26.52
CA LEU A 15 55.42 -29.42 27.87
C LEU A 15 55.91 -28.03 28.33
N GLU A 16 56.46 -27.23 27.41
CA GLU A 16 56.91 -25.87 27.68
C GLU A 16 55.74 -24.91 27.99
N GLN A 17 54.60 -25.08 27.31
CA GLN A 17 53.37 -24.32 27.57
C GLN A 17 52.72 -24.72 28.91
N ILE A 18 52.79 -26.01 29.26
CA ILE A 18 52.30 -26.52 30.55
C ILE A 18 53.11 -25.92 31.71
N ASP A 19 54.43 -25.79 31.56
CA ASP A 19 55.27 -25.20 32.60
C ASP A 19 55.01 -23.70 32.79
N ILE A 20 54.72 -22.97 31.71
CA ILE A 20 54.26 -21.57 31.78
C ILE A 20 52.90 -21.49 32.51
N LEU A 21 51.96 -22.37 32.17
CA LEU A 21 50.65 -22.42 32.82
C LEU A 21 50.75 -22.74 34.32
N LYS A 22 51.61 -23.67 34.72
CA LYS A 22 51.86 -24.00 36.14
C LYS A 22 52.49 -22.84 36.91
N LYS A 23 53.31 -22.02 36.25
CA LYS A 23 53.87 -20.81 36.84
C LYS A 23 52.79 -19.74 37.01
N PHE A 24 51.93 -19.59 36.01
CA PHE A 24 50.79 -18.68 36.01
C PHE A 24 49.73 -19.08 37.06
N GLU A 25 49.56 -20.38 37.28
CA GLU A 25 48.63 -20.94 38.27
C GLU A 25 48.94 -20.48 39.70
N LYS A 26 50.24 -20.31 40.00
CA LYS A 26 50.71 -19.88 41.33
C LYS A 26 50.59 -18.38 41.58
N GLU A 27 50.49 -17.57 40.53
CA GLU A 27 50.54 -16.11 40.61
C GLU A 27 49.15 -15.43 40.43
N CYS A 28 48.12 -16.18 40.05
CA CYS A 28 46.78 -15.66 39.80
C CYS A 28 45.77 -16.03 40.90
N SER A 29 44.81 -15.12 41.14
CA SER A 29 43.67 -15.33 42.02
C SER A 29 42.49 -15.98 41.29
N ASN A 30 41.54 -16.55 42.04
CA ASN A 30 40.34 -17.21 41.49
C ASN A 30 39.50 -16.30 40.57
N ILE A 31 39.42 -15.00 40.86
CA ILE A 31 38.71 -14.02 40.03
C ILE A 31 39.45 -13.79 38.71
N GLN A 32 40.79 -13.75 38.74
CA GLN A 32 41.60 -13.61 37.53
C GLN A 32 41.48 -14.86 36.65
N PHE A 33 41.41 -16.07 37.22
CA PHE A 33 41.13 -17.28 36.46
C PHE A 33 39.75 -17.26 35.81
N ALA A 34 38.71 -16.82 36.54
CA ALA A 34 37.37 -16.69 35.97
C ALA A 34 37.35 -15.69 34.80
N TRP A 35 38.01 -14.54 34.94
CA TRP A 35 38.10 -13.56 33.86
C TRP A 35 38.87 -14.09 32.64
N LEU A 36 40.01 -14.75 32.87
CA LEU A 36 40.84 -15.34 31.81
C LEU A 36 40.13 -16.49 31.10
N SER A 37 39.31 -17.28 31.78
CA SER A 37 38.49 -18.32 31.15
C SER A 37 37.54 -17.73 30.10
N GLY A 38 36.89 -16.61 30.42
CA GLY A 38 36.05 -15.86 29.46
C GLY A 38 36.84 -15.28 28.30
N TYR A 39 38.05 -14.76 28.58
CA TYR A 39 38.95 -14.22 27.56
C TYR A 39 39.45 -15.29 26.59
N PHE A 40 39.92 -16.44 27.08
CA PHE A 40 40.36 -17.55 26.24
C PHE A 40 39.19 -18.21 25.49
N TRP A 41 38.00 -18.27 26.10
CA TRP A 41 36.79 -18.70 25.41
C TRP A 41 36.47 -17.78 24.22
N HIS A 42 36.57 -16.46 24.41
CA HIS A 42 36.42 -15.48 23.34
C HIS A 42 37.46 -15.66 22.22
N LEU A 43 38.74 -15.86 22.56
CA LEU A 43 39.80 -16.10 21.59
C LEU A 43 39.58 -17.40 20.78
N SER A 44 39.15 -18.48 21.44
CA SER A 44 38.84 -19.74 20.75
C SER A 44 37.68 -19.61 19.75
N TYR A 45 36.78 -18.65 19.98
CA TYR A 45 35.68 -18.31 19.08
C TYR A 45 36.09 -17.39 17.92
N GLN A 46 37.25 -16.72 18.00
CA GLN A 46 37.77 -15.88 16.91
C GLN A 46 38.35 -16.72 15.76
N ASP A 47 39.04 -17.84 16.04
CA ASP A 47 39.67 -18.66 14.98
C ASP A 47 38.67 -19.41 14.09
N SER A 48 37.45 -19.68 14.57
CA SER A 48 36.37 -20.22 13.73
C SER A 48 35.57 -19.14 12.97
N SER A 49 35.82 -17.86 13.28
CA SER A 49 35.22 -16.70 12.63
C SER A 49 36.22 -15.89 11.79
N ASP A 50 37.50 -16.27 11.72
CA ASP A 50 38.55 -15.56 10.97
C ASP A 50 38.56 -15.80 9.46
N LEU A 51 37.76 -16.75 8.96
CA LEU A 51 37.33 -16.77 7.54
C LEU A 51 36.20 -15.78 7.24
N LYS A 52 35.57 -15.18 8.27
CA LYS A 52 34.56 -14.10 8.16
C LYS A 52 35.12 -12.73 8.58
N ILE A 53 36.13 -12.65 9.45
CA ILE A 53 36.64 -11.38 10.00
C ILE A 53 37.65 -10.67 9.08
N LYS A 54 38.37 -11.37 8.19
CA LYS A 54 39.12 -10.70 7.10
C LYS A 54 38.25 -9.94 6.09
N LYS A 55 36.91 -10.11 6.14
CA LYS A 55 35.96 -9.27 5.39
C LYS A 55 35.50 -8.02 6.15
N ASN A 56 35.70 -7.95 7.47
CA ASN A 56 35.16 -6.89 8.32
C ASN A 56 36.20 -5.88 8.83
N ILE A 57 37.50 -6.09 8.58
CA ILE A 57 38.53 -5.09 8.90
C ILE A 57 38.71 -4.04 7.78
N PHE A 58 38.15 -4.28 6.58
CA PHE A 58 38.04 -3.25 5.54
C PHE A 58 36.77 -2.36 5.66
N SER A 59 35.98 -2.50 6.72
CA SER A 59 34.68 -1.82 6.87
C SER A 59 34.55 -0.89 8.08
N LEU A 60 35.66 -0.46 8.69
CA LEU A 60 35.62 0.54 9.77
C LEU A 60 36.27 1.90 9.42
N GLU A 61 36.65 2.12 8.16
CA GLU A 61 37.02 3.44 7.62
C GLU A 61 36.14 3.92 6.45
N LYS A 62 34.95 3.33 6.22
CA LYS A 62 33.97 3.81 5.23
C LYS A 62 32.65 4.21 5.88
N ASN A 63 32.68 5.29 6.66
CA ASN A 63 31.52 6.18 6.83
C ASN A 63 31.85 7.58 6.29
N LYS A 64 32.50 7.63 5.12
CA LYS A 64 32.19 8.69 4.15
C LYS A 64 31.01 8.18 3.34
N ILE A 65 29.88 8.89 3.38
CA ILE A 65 28.79 8.74 2.42
C ILE A 65 29.45 8.72 1.03
N ASP A 66 29.27 7.63 0.29
CA ASP A 66 29.77 7.52 -1.08
C ASP A 66 28.97 8.57 -1.88
N ASN A 67 29.58 9.75 -2.08
CA ASN A 67 28.95 11.00 -2.54
C ASN A 67 28.30 10.95 -3.95
N HIS A 68 28.19 9.76 -4.54
CA HIS A 68 27.71 9.49 -5.90
C HIS A 68 26.60 8.41 -5.95
N ALA A 69 26.11 7.92 -4.82
CA ALA A 69 24.99 6.97 -4.82
C ALA A 69 23.66 7.69 -5.08
N ILE A 70 22.84 7.16 -5.99
CA ILE A 70 21.53 7.72 -6.35
C ILE A 70 20.47 7.09 -5.45
N THR A 71 19.80 7.90 -4.64
CA THR A 71 18.71 7.44 -3.78
C THR A 71 17.41 7.44 -4.57
N ILE A 72 16.74 6.29 -4.63
CA ILE A 72 15.42 6.11 -5.25
C ILE A 72 14.41 5.90 -4.13
N ILE A 73 13.50 6.86 -3.94
CA ILE A 73 12.38 6.74 -3.00
C ILE A 73 11.15 6.25 -3.76
N SER A 74 10.63 5.10 -3.32
CA SER A 74 9.32 4.60 -3.72
C SER A 74 8.24 5.12 -2.77
N ALA A 75 7.20 5.74 -3.32
CA ALA A 75 5.99 6.14 -2.60
C ALA A 75 4.74 5.62 -3.34
N SER A 76 4.19 4.50 -2.88
CA SER A 76 3.10 3.77 -3.52
C SER A 76 1.99 3.41 -2.55
N GLN A 77 0.74 3.59 -2.97
CA GLN A 77 -0.42 3.02 -2.27
C GLN A 77 -0.75 1.61 -2.77
N THR A 78 -0.81 1.43 -4.09
CA THR A 78 -1.29 0.22 -4.76
C THR A 78 -0.18 -0.52 -5.52
N GLY A 79 1.08 -0.35 -5.07
CA GLY A 79 2.25 -1.06 -5.60
C GLY A 79 2.83 -0.55 -6.93
N ASN A 80 2.06 0.19 -7.76
CA ASN A 80 2.56 0.65 -9.07
C ASN A 80 3.91 1.40 -8.96
N ALA A 81 4.01 2.40 -8.07
CA ALA A 81 5.24 3.17 -7.88
C ALA A 81 6.39 2.30 -7.35
N ARG A 82 6.09 1.31 -6.51
CA ARG A 82 7.07 0.36 -5.96
C ARG A 82 7.68 -0.50 -7.06
N ILE A 83 6.84 -1.08 -7.92
CA ILE A 83 7.29 -1.88 -9.07
C ILE A 83 8.15 -1.02 -10.02
N LEU A 84 7.74 0.21 -10.31
CA LEU A 84 8.52 1.12 -11.16
C LEU A 84 9.87 1.49 -10.52
N SER A 85 9.93 1.70 -9.21
CA SER A 85 11.18 1.98 -8.50
C SER A 85 12.13 0.79 -8.52
N GLU A 86 11.62 -0.44 -8.33
CA GLU A 86 12.41 -1.66 -8.44
C GLU A 86 12.96 -1.88 -9.86
N ARG A 87 12.14 -1.61 -10.87
CA ARG A 87 12.55 -1.66 -12.28
C ARG A 87 13.63 -0.64 -12.58
N LEU A 88 13.49 0.60 -12.06
CA LEU A 88 14.46 1.66 -12.26
C LEU A 88 15.78 1.32 -11.57
N ASN A 89 15.72 0.83 -10.33
CA ASN A 89 16.87 0.37 -9.58
C ASN A 89 17.64 -0.73 -10.34
N LYS A 90 16.94 -1.73 -10.89
CA LYS A 90 17.56 -2.78 -11.72
C LYS A 90 18.14 -2.20 -13.01
N TYR A 91 17.47 -1.24 -13.64
CA TYR A 91 17.90 -0.61 -14.88
C TYR A 91 19.17 0.24 -14.69
N LEU A 92 19.23 1.08 -13.65
CA LEU A 92 20.37 1.93 -13.34
C LEU A 92 21.59 1.10 -12.89
N ASN A 93 21.40 0.07 -12.06
CA ASN A 93 22.48 -0.85 -11.66
C ASN A 93 23.07 -1.59 -12.88
N LYS A 94 22.24 -2.02 -13.84
CA LYS A 94 22.71 -2.62 -15.10
C LYS A 94 23.56 -1.67 -15.94
N ASN A 95 23.36 -0.36 -15.79
CA ASN A 95 24.12 0.69 -16.46
C ASN A 95 25.24 1.28 -15.57
N ASN A 96 25.75 0.48 -14.62
CA ASN A 96 26.86 0.82 -13.72
C ASN A 96 26.64 2.05 -12.83
N LYS A 97 25.38 2.41 -12.54
CA LYS A 97 25.06 3.45 -11.55
C LYS A 97 24.79 2.80 -10.20
N LYS A 98 25.47 3.29 -9.16
CA LYS A 98 25.22 2.87 -7.78
C LYS A 98 23.89 3.47 -7.31
N THR A 99 22.92 2.64 -7.00
CA THR A 99 21.60 3.08 -6.52
C THR A 99 21.27 2.51 -5.15
N HIS A 100 20.52 3.28 -4.36
CA HIS A 100 19.94 2.87 -3.10
C HIS A 100 18.42 3.02 -3.17
N LEU A 101 17.70 1.90 -3.26
CA LEU A 101 16.23 1.88 -3.30
C LEU A 101 15.67 1.75 -1.89
N VAL A 102 14.75 2.64 -1.53
CA VAL A 102 14.08 2.67 -0.22
C VAL A 102 12.60 3.04 -0.34
N SER A 103 11.74 2.43 0.46
CA SER A 103 10.34 2.84 0.59
C SER A 103 10.24 4.14 1.39
N ALA A 104 9.31 5.01 1.05
CA ALA A 104 9.07 6.25 1.78
C ALA A 104 8.73 6.00 3.26
N ALA A 105 8.12 4.86 3.60
CA ALA A 105 7.82 4.48 4.99
C ALA A 105 9.07 4.19 5.81
N ASP A 106 10.10 3.61 5.19
CA ASP A 106 11.34 3.22 5.85
C ASP A 106 12.46 4.28 5.66
N TYR A 107 12.19 5.32 4.86
CA TYR A 107 13.15 6.40 4.61
C TYR A 107 13.24 7.36 5.81
N ASN A 108 14.47 7.56 6.30
CA ASN A 108 14.72 8.58 7.32
C ASN A 108 14.73 9.98 6.69
N PHE A 109 13.56 10.61 6.64
CA PHE A 109 13.36 11.93 6.03
C PHE A 109 14.27 13.04 6.56
N LYS A 110 14.87 12.89 7.75
CA LYS A 110 15.84 13.87 8.29
C LYS A 110 17.18 13.86 7.56
N LYS A 111 17.50 12.78 6.83
CA LYS A 111 18.73 12.63 6.04
C LYS A 111 18.65 13.24 4.64
N ILE A 112 17.51 13.78 4.24
CA ILE A 112 17.34 14.34 2.88
C ILE A 112 18.33 15.46 2.54
N LYS A 113 18.81 16.20 3.55
CA LYS A 113 19.84 17.23 3.39
C LYS A 113 21.21 16.68 2.98
N ASP A 114 21.46 15.40 3.25
CA ASP A 114 22.73 14.73 2.99
C ASP A 114 22.74 14.07 1.60
N GLU A 115 21.58 14.04 0.92
CA GLU A 115 21.40 13.44 -0.42
C GLU A 115 21.91 14.38 -1.51
N ARG A 116 22.63 13.83 -2.49
CA ARG A 116 23.11 14.55 -3.68
C ARG A 116 22.27 14.28 -4.92
N PHE A 117 21.78 13.04 -5.07
CA PHE A 117 20.94 12.62 -6.19
C PHE A 117 19.71 11.88 -5.66
N LEU A 118 18.52 12.44 -5.87
CA LEU A 118 17.26 11.89 -5.41
C LEU A 118 16.28 11.67 -6.56
N ILE A 119 15.78 10.45 -6.70
CA ILE A 119 14.69 10.13 -7.62
C ILE A 119 13.48 9.76 -6.77
N LEU A 120 12.37 10.48 -6.95
CA LEU A 120 11.11 10.17 -6.29
C LEU A 120 10.12 9.60 -7.30
N ILE A 121 9.65 8.38 -7.08
CA ILE A 121 8.52 7.82 -7.83
C ILE A 121 7.33 7.75 -6.87
N ILE A 122 6.30 8.56 -7.13
CA ILE A 122 5.19 8.76 -6.19
C ILE A 122 3.83 8.67 -6.86
N SER A 123 2.88 7.97 -6.24
CA SER A 123 1.46 8.01 -6.63
C SER A 123 0.67 9.05 -5.83
N THR A 124 -0.36 9.65 -6.42
CA THR A 124 -1.32 10.51 -5.69
C THR A 124 -2.55 9.74 -5.25
N GLN A 125 -3.12 10.07 -4.09
CA GLN A 125 -4.32 9.45 -3.51
C GLN A 125 -5.47 10.44 -3.35
N GLY A 126 -6.70 9.92 -3.43
CA GLY A 126 -7.94 10.63 -3.11
C GLY A 126 -8.02 12.03 -3.72
N GLU A 127 -8.03 13.03 -2.85
CA GLU A 127 -8.10 14.45 -3.19
C GLU A 127 -6.72 15.10 -3.22
N GLY A 128 -5.75 14.48 -3.89
CA GLY A 128 -4.42 15.05 -4.08
C GLY A 128 -3.40 14.72 -2.99
N GLU A 129 -3.75 13.88 -2.01
CA GLU A 129 -2.89 13.51 -0.89
C GLU A 129 -1.75 12.56 -1.34
N PRO A 130 -0.59 12.54 -0.66
CA PRO A 130 0.44 11.53 -0.90
C PRO A 130 -0.03 10.14 -0.43
N PRO A 131 0.64 9.04 -0.85
CA PRO A 131 0.39 7.71 -0.29
C PRO A 131 0.69 7.70 1.20
N GLU A 132 0.02 6.83 1.95
CA GLU A 132 0.19 6.78 3.40
C GLU A 132 1.66 6.57 3.81
N GLU A 133 2.40 5.75 3.05
CA GLU A 133 3.83 5.50 3.28
C GLU A 133 4.72 6.75 3.13
N ALA A 134 4.27 7.77 2.39
CA ALA A 134 5.03 9.01 2.20
C ALA A 134 4.54 10.18 3.07
N LEU A 135 3.49 9.99 3.89
CA LEU A 135 2.84 11.08 4.61
C LEU A 135 3.79 11.79 5.60
N SER A 136 4.64 11.05 6.30
CA SER A 136 5.64 11.62 7.22
C SER A 136 6.70 12.44 6.47
N LEU A 137 7.20 11.95 5.34
CA LEU A 137 8.15 12.67 4.48
C LEU A 137 7.49 13.93 3.90
N TYR A 138 6.25 13.83 3.43
CA TYR A 138 5.47 14.93 2.90
C TYR A 138 5.27 16.02 3.95
N LYS A 139 4.75 15.68 5.14
CA LYS A 139 4.57 16.64 6.24
C LYS A 139 5.89 17.32 6.62
N PHE A 140 7.01 16.60 6.62
CA PHE A 140 8.33 17.17 6.92
C PHE A 140 8.78 18.20 5.88
N ILE A 141 8.74 17.85 4.58
CA ILE A 141 9.18 18.72 3.48
C ILE A 141 8.30 19.98 3.35
N MET A 142 6.99 19.84 3.59
CA MET A 142 6.05 20.97 3.57
C MET A 142 6.16 21.87 4.80
N SER A 143 6.77 21.39 5.89
CA SER A 143 6.89 22.16 7.12
C SER A 143 7.95 23.27 7.03
N LYS A 144 7.89 24.22 7.99
CA LYS A 144 8.94 25.21 8.21
C LYS A 144 10.26 24.61 8.72
N LYS A 145 10.25 23.34 9.19
CA LYS A 145 11.43 22.64 9.70
C LYS A 145 12.27 22.00 8.56
N ALA A 146 11.81 22.07 7.31
CA ALA A 146 12.53 21.51 6.18
C ALA A 146 13.89 22.21 5.96
N PRO A 147 14.99 21.46 5.76
CA PRO A 147 16.30 22.03 5.50
C PRO A 147 16.37 22.63 4.09
N LYS A 148 17.32 23.54 3.85
CA LYS A 148 17.68 23.97 2.49
C LYS A 148 18.40 22.83 1.76
N LEU A 149 18.13 22.67 0.47
CA LEU A 149 18.54 21.54 -0.37
C LEU A 149 19.40 22.00 -1.57
N HIS A 150 20.26 23.00 -1.39
CA HIS A 150 21.09 23.58 -2.47
C HIS A 150 21.98 22.57 -3.21
N ASP A 151 22.38 21.52 -2.51
CA ASP A 151 23.30 20.49 -2.98
C ASP A 151 22.59 19.30 -3.65
N LEU A 152 21.26 19.28 -3.64
CA LEU A 152 20.45 18.18 -4.11
C LEU A 152 20.08 18.34 -5.58
N GLN A 153 20.38 17.34 -6.40
CA GLN A 153 19.79 17.17 -7.73
C GLN A 153 18.67 16.14 -7.67
N TYR A 154 17.52 16.43 -8.26
CA TYR A 154 16.37 15.54 -8.14
C TYR A 154 15.52 15.43 -9.41
N SER A 155 14.77 14.34 -9.51
CA SER A 155 13.70 14.16 -10.51
C SER A 155 12.52 13.42 -9.90
N VAL A 156 11.31 13.75 -10.36
CA VAL A 156 10.05 13.19 -9.85
C VAL A 156 9.28 12.53 -10.98
N PHE A 157 8.91 11.26 -10.80
CA PHE A 157 7.94 10.56 -11.63
C PHE A 157 6.63 10.43 -10.84
N ALA A 158 5.63 11.22 -11.22
CA ALA A 158 4.36 11.29 -10.54
C ALA A 158 3.33 10.39 -11.25
N LEU A 159 2.71 9.48 -10.51
CA LEU A 159 1.62 8.62 -10.97
C LEU A 159 0.29 9.21 -10.50
N GLY A 160 -0.64 9.39 -11.43
CA GLY A 160 -1.98 9.88 -11.12
C GLY A 160 -3.02 9.37 -12.10
N ASP A 161 -4.20 9.95 -12.00
CA ASP A 161 -5.33 9.67 -12.88
C ASP A 161 -5.98 11.00 -13.28
N SER A 162 -5.97 11.33 -14.57
CA SER A 162 -6.45 12.62 -15.08
C SER A 162 -7.96 12.82 -14.93
N SER A 163 -8.70 11.78 -14.54
CA SER A 163 -10.12 11.90 -14.19
C SER A 163 -10.36 12.62 -12.87
N TYR A 164 -9.34 12.68 -12.00
CA TYR A 164 -9.41 13.41 -10.73
C TYR A 164 -8.98 14.86 -10.91
N ASN A 165 -9.59 15.76 -10.12
CA ASN A 165 -9.26 17.19 -10.17
C ASN A 165 -7.79 17.47 -9.86
N LEU A 166 -7.24 16.77 -8.87
CA LEU A 166 -5.89 16.96 -8.34
C LEU A 166 -4.92 15.93 -8.94
N PHE A 167 -4.89 15.87 -10.28
CA PHE A 167 -4.04 14.96 -11.06
C PHE A 167 -2.55 15.15 -10.70
N CYS A 168 -1.88 14.06 -10.27
CA CYS A 168 -0.46 14.03 -9.88
C CYS A 168 -0.08 15.04 -8.77
N GLN A 169 -1.04 15.50 -7.95
CA GLN A 169 -0.83 16.61 -7.01
C GLN A 169 0.32 16.37 -6.01
N ALA A 170 0.36 15.22 -5.32
CA ALA A 170 1.46 14.89 -4.42
C ALA A 170 2.86 15.01 -5.09
N GLY A 171 3.01 14.53 -6.33
CA GLY A 171 4.26 14.67 -7.07
C GLY A 171 4.58 16.12 -7.46
N LYS A 172 3.57 16.91 -7.83
CA LYS A 172 3.69 18.35 -8.08
C LYS A 172 4.11 19.12 -6.85
N ASP A 173 3.54 18.77 -5.70
CA ASP A 173 3.85 19.40 -4.42
C ASP A 173 5.31 19.13 -4.04
N PHE A 174 5.77 17.87 -4.10
CA PHE A 174 7.17 17.53 -3.85
C PHE A 174 8.13 18.26 -4.79
N ASP A 175 7.85 18.25 -6.10
CA ASP A 175 8.70 18.92 -7.08
C ASP A 175 8.78 20.43 -6.83
N THR A 176 7.64 21.08 -6.63
CA THR A 176 7.58 22.52 -6.32
C THR A 176 8.35 22.83 -5.04
N ARG A 177 8.12 22.05 -3.99
CA ARG A 177 8.69 22.30 -2.67
C ARG A 177 10.19 22.02 -2.61
N ILE A 178 10.68 20.97 -3.26
CA ILE A 178 12.12 20.68 -3.32
C ILE A 178 12.85 21.80 -4.08
N ASN A 179 12.26 22.28 -5.19
CA ASN A 179 12.79 23.42 -5.92
C ASN A 179 12.83 24.71 -5.07
N GLU A 180 11.76 25.03 -4.34
CA GLU A 180 11.72 26.16 -3.39
C GLU A 180 12.79 26.06 -2.29
N LEU A 181 13.11 24.86 -1.83
CA LEU A 181 14.16 24.61 -0.84
C LEU A 181 15.58 24.71 -1.44
N GLY A 182 15.71 24.90 -2.76
CA GLY A 182 16.97 25.10 -3.47
C GLY A 182 17.50 23.88 -4.22
N GLY A 183 16.73 22.79 -4.29
CA GLY A 183 17.10 21.61 -5.08
C GLY A 183 17.13 21.93 -6.57
N THR A 184 18.12 21.37 -7.29
CA THR A 184 18.25 21.53 -8.73
C THR A 184 17.50 20.41 -9.46
N ASN A 185 16.59 20.77 -10.35
CA ASN A 185 15.87 19.79 -11.16
C ASN A 185 16.82 19.15 -12.18
N LEU A 186 17.01 17.83 -12.08
CA LEU A 186 17.83 17.02 -12.99
C LEU A 186 17.09 16.74 -14.30
N LEU A 187 15.85 16.26 -14.18
CA LEU A 187 14.94 16.00 -15.29
C LEU A 187 13.55 16.41 -14.82
N ASN A 188 12.88 17.20 -15.67
CA ASN A 188 11.56 17.74 -15.38
C ASN A 188 10.61 16.64 -14.90
N ARG A 189 9.75 16.99 -13.94
CA ARG A 189 8.72 16.08 -13.43
C ARG A 189 7.86 15.56 -14.58
N LEU A 190 7.60 14.26 -14.59
CA LEU A 190 6.63 13.64 -15.49
C LEU A 190 5.35 13.31 -14.71
N ASP A 191 4.22 13.81 -15.21
CA ASP A 191 2.88 13.54 -14.67
C ASP A 191 2.21 12.43 -15.49
N ALA A 192 2.33 11.18 -15.03
CA ALA A 192 1.89 9.99 -15.73
C ALA A 192 0.45 9.59 -15.38
N ASP A 193 -0.35 9.24 -16.39
CA ASP A 193 -1.73 8.75 -16.23
C ASP A 193 -1.76 7.21 -16.06
N ILE A 194 -2.93 6.58 -16.09
CA ILE A 194 -3.13 5.13 -15.87
C ILE A 194 -2.26 4.25 -16.79
N GLU A 195 -2.01 4.70 -18.02
CA GLU A 195 -1.18 3.99 -19.01
C GLU A 195 0.26 4.49 -19.04
N TYR A 196 0.89 4.59 -17.88
CA TYR A 196 2.22 5.17 -17.66
C TYR A 196 3.42 4.40 -18.25
N GLU A 197 3.22 3.23 -18.89
CA GLU A 197 4.31 2.30 -19.20
C GLU A 197 5.31 2.86 -20.24
N ASP A 198 4.80 3.40 -21.34
CA ASP A 198 5.65 3.97 -22.40
C ASP A 198 6.33 5.26 -21.93
N ASP A 199 5.59 6.13 -21.23
CA ASP A 199 6.11 7.35 -20.62
C ASP A 199 7.25 7.04 -19.64
N TYR A 200 7.09 6.01 -18.80
CA TYR A 200 8.12 5.55 -17.87
C TYR A 200 9.37 5.04 -18.59
N ILE A 201 9.21 4.27 -19.67
CA ILE A 201 10.34 3.77 -20.47
C ILE A 201 11.10 4.94 -21.10
N GLN A 202 10.40 5.94 -21.63
CA GLN A 202 11.04 7.12 -22.23
C GLN A 202 11.76 7.96 -21.17
N TRP A 203 11.07 8.28 -20.08
CA TRP A 203 11.62 9.07 -18.97
C TRP A 203 12.85 8.42 -18.33
N SER A 204 12.81 7.09 -18.10
CA SER A 204 13.96 6.38 -17.52
C SER A 204 15.20 6.38 -18.43
N LYS A 205 15.01 6.38 -19.76
CA LYS A 205 16.12 6.52 -20.73
C LYS A 205 16.71 7.93 -20.69
N GLU A 206 15.86 8.95 -20.71
CA GLU A 206 16.29 10.36 -20.64
C GLU A 206 17.04 10.66 -19.34
N LEU A 207 16.50 10.16 -18.23
CA LEU A 207 17.12 10.28 -16.91
C LEU A 207 18.52 9.67 -16.90
N LEU A 208 18.69 8.46 -17.45
CA LEU A 208 20.00 7.81 -17.53
C LEU A 208 20.99 8.63 -18.36
N ILE A 209 20.55 9.24 -19.47
CA ILE A 209 21.39 10.10 -20.31
C ILE A 209 21.89 11.30 -19.49
N LEU A 210 21.03 11.93 -18.69
CA LEU A 210 21.40 13.08 -17.87
C LEU A 210 22.33 12.71 -16.72
N ILE A 211 22.05 11.59 -16.03
CA ILE A 211 22.94 11.04 -15.00
C ILE A 211 24.33 10.76 -15.60
N ASN A 212 24.40 10.22 -16.81
CA ASN A 212 25.67 9.97 -17.50
C ASN A 212 26.44 11.25 -17.86
N LYS A 213 25.75 12.35 -18.15
CA LYS A 213 26.40 13.64 -18.43
C LYS A 213 27.03 14.27 -17.19
N ILE A 214 26.48 13.95 -16.02
CA ILE A 214 27.01 14.42 -14.73
C ILE A 214 28.25 13.61 -14.31
N ASP A 215 28.39 12.39 -14.85
CA ASP A 215 29.57 11.52 -14.70
C ASP A 215 30.51 11.56 -15.92
N ILE A 216 31.21 12.70 -16.15
CA ILE A 216 32.45 12.69 -16.96
C ILE A 216 33.64 12.88 -16.02
N SER A 217 33.97 11.83 -15.26
CA SER A 217 35.35 11.40 -14.94
C SER A 217 35.38 10.22 -13.95
N SER A 218 36.25 9.26 -14.27
CA SER A 218 36.79 8.18 -13.42
C SER A 218 36.09 6.79 -13.40
N CYS A 219 36.61 5.96 -14.32
CA CYS A 219 37.19 4.63 -14.10
C CYS A 219 36.35 3.36 -13.86
N SER A 220 36.57 2.47 -14.84
CA SER A 220 36.88 1.03 -14.78
C SER A 220 35.82 0.05 -14.25
N SER A 221 35.38 -0.75 -15.22
CA SER A 221 34.65 -2.00 -15.11
C SER A 221 35.26 -2.97 -14.11
N SER A 222 34.42 -3.49 -13.21
CA SER A 222 34.63 -4.79 -12.58
C SER A 222 33.33 -5.59 -12.60
N LEU A 223 33.45 -6.84 -13.04
CA LEU A 223 32.34 -7.78 -13.23
C LEU A 223 31.70 -8.13 -11.87
N PHE A 224 30.38 -8.01 -11.76
CA PHE A 224 29.63 -8.53 -10.62
C PHE A 224 29.12 -9.95 -10.87
N LYS A 225 29.49 -10.85 -9.97
CA LYS A 225 28.88 -12.18 -9.81
C LYS A 225 27.42 -12.04 -9.39
N LYS A 226 26.58 -12.80 -10.09
CA LYS A 226 25.13 -12.93 -9.92
C LYS A 226 24.83 -13.60 -8.57
N HIS A 227 24.21 -12.90 -7.63
CA HIS A 227 23.41 -13.52 -6.58
C HIS A 227 21.94 -13.24 -6.90
N CYS A 228 21.26 -14.23 -7.45
CA CYS A 228 19.80 -14.27 -7.46
C CYS A 228 19.35 -14.65 -6.06
N PHE A 229 18.72 -13.72 -5.35
CA PHE A 229 17.75 -14.08 -4.32
C PHE A 229 16.50 -14.56 -5.06
N SER A 230 16.18 -15.84 -4.92
CA SER A 230 14.89 -16.40 -5.29
C SER A 230 13.96 -16.23 -4.09
N ASP A 231 13.39 -15.04 -3.96
CA ASP A 231 12.21 -14.88 -3.12
C ASP A 231 11.03 -15.49 -3.88
N ASN A 232 10.31 -16.40 -3.22
CA ASN A 232 9.09 -17.03 -3.73
C ASN A 232 8.00 -15.96 -3.87
N ILE A 233 8.05 -15.21 -4.97
CA ILE A 233 7.01 -14.29 -5.40
C ILE A 233 5.87 -15.16 -5.93
N SER A 234 4.63 -14.87 -5.51
CA SER A 234 3.44 -15.46 -6.13
C SER A 234 3.55 -15.31 -7.65
N THR A 235 3.41 -16.40 -8.40
CA THR A 235 3.52 -16.41 -9.87
C THR A 235 2.53 -15.47 -10.55
N TYR A 236 1.46 -15.12 -9.84
CA TYR A 236 0.39 -14.24 -10.32
C TYR A 236 0.63 -12.78 -9.92
N THR A 237 0.38 -11.89 -10.87
CA THR A 237 0.51 -10.44 -10.72
C THR A 237 -0.68 -9.76 -11.38
N LYS A 238 -0.80 -8.44 -11.21
CA LYS A 238 -1.79 -7.63 -11.95
C LYS A 238 -1.81 -7.91 -13.46
N TYR A 239 -0.65 -8.15 -14.07
CA TYR A 239 -0.50 -8.38 -15.51
C TYR A 239 -0.61 -9.85 -15.92
N ASN A 240 -0.53 -10.76 -14.95
CA ASN A 240 -0.74 -12.19 -15.12
C ASN A 240 -1.63 -12.70 -13.97
N PRO A 241 -2.94 -12.37 -13.97
CA PRO A 241 -3.82 -12.71 -12.86
C PRO A 241 -4.12 -14.21 -12.86
N ALA A 242 -4.34 -14.76 -11.66
CA ALA A 242 -4.85 -16.12 -11.49
C ALA A 242 -6.34 -16.16 -11.85
N ILE A 243 -6.83 -17.34 -12.21
CA ILE A 243 -8.26 -17.59 -12.38
C ILE A 243 -8.71 -18.40 -11.16
N SER A 244 -9.66 -17.87 -10.43
CA SER A 244 -10.22 -18.43 -9.19
C SER A 244 -11.74 -18.55 -9.33
N ASN A 245 -12.37 -19.44 -8.58
CA ASN A 245 -13.82 -19.63 -8.60
C ASN A 245 -14.45 -19.05 -7.32
N ILE A 246 -15.68 -18.55 -7.45
CA ILE A 246 -16.45 -18.08 -6.28
C ILE A 246 -17.11 -19.26 -5.59
N LEU A 247 -16.77 -19.46 -4.31
CA LEU A 247 -17.35 -20.48 -3.46
C LEU A 247 -18.65 -19.97 -2.81
N THR A 248 -18.59 -18.75 -2.26
CA THR A 248 -19.72 -18.16 -1.54
C THR A 248 -19.90 -16.71 -1.95
N ASN A 249 -21.16 -16.27 -2.06
CA ASN A 249 -21.53 -14.87 -2.28
C ASN A 249 -22.79 -14.55 -1.45
N GLN A 250 -22.59 -14.20 -0.18
CA GLN A 250 -23.65 -14.07 0.80
C GLN A 250 -23.85 -12.61 1.21
N LYS A 251 -25.09 -12.12 1.14
CA LYS A 251 -25.46 -10.84 1.77
C LYS A 251 -25.40 -10.98 3.29
N ILE A 252 -24.62 -10.12 3.95
CA ILE A 252 -24.39 -10.11 5.40
C ILE A 252 -25.00 -8.90 6.11
N THR A 253 -25.70 -8.03 5.37
CA THR A 253 -26.64 -7.05 5.95
C THR A 253 -28.05 -7.63 6.02
N GLY A 254 -28.85 -7.08 6.93
CA GLY A 254 -30.25 -7.41 7.11
C GLY A 254 -31.10 -7.11 5.87
N ARG A 255 -32.31 -7.65 5.87
CA ARG A 255 -33.22 -7.59 4.71
C ARG A 255 -33.62 -6.16 4.37
N ASN A 256 -33.77 -5.30 5.39
CA ASN A 256 -34.23 -3.93 5.24
C ASN A 256 -33.07 -2.92 5.23
N SER A 257 -31.82 -3.38 5.32
CA SER A 257 -30.67 -2.49 5.20
C SER A 257 -30.69 -1.75 3.87
N THR A 258 -30.44 -0.44 3.93
CA THR A 258 -30.21 0.41 2.75
C THR A 258 -28.91 0.08 2.02
N LYS A 259 -28.03 -0.73 2.62
CA LYS A 259 -26.77 -1.19 2.04
C LYS A 259 -26.85 -2.68 1.71
N ASP A 260 -26.30 -3.06 0.57
CA ASP A 260 -26.01 -4.46 0.25
C ASP A 260 -24.51 -4.68 0.48
N VAL A 261 -24.16 -5.34 1.59
CA VAL A 261 -22.78 -5.76 1.87
C VAL A 261 -22.73 -7.26 1.82
N ARG A 262 -21.75 -7.79 1.07
CA ARG A 262 -21.58 -9.21 0.83
C ARG A 262 -20.27 -9.74 1.37
N HIS A 263 -20.34 -10.93 1.92
CA HIS A 263 -19.21 -11.81 2.16
C HIS A 263 -19.00 -12.68 0.92
N ILE A 264 -17.81 -12.62 0.34
CA ILE A 264 -17.47 -13.40 -0.85
C ILE A 264 -16.23 -14.23 -0.55
N GLU A 265 -16.31 -15.51 -0.87
CA GLU A 265 -15.24 -16.50 -0.69
C GLU A 265 -14.77 -16.98 -2.07
N LEU A 266 -13.46 -17.06 -2.25
CA LEU A 266 -12.82 -17.41 -3.50
C LEU A 266 -11.86 -18.59 -3.28
N ASP A 267 -11.96 -19.58 -4.15
CA ASP A 267 -11.11 -20.76 -4.14
C ASP A 267 -9.74 -20.45 -4.75
N ILE A 268 -8.68 -20.74 -4.01
CA ILE A 268 -7.29 -20.65 -4.47
C ILE A 268 -6.55 -21.98 -4.42
N THR A 269 -7.28 -23.10 -4.30
CA THR A 269 -6.75 -24.46 -4.40
C THR A 269 -5.92 -24.60 -5.67
N ASP A 270 -4.76 -25.25 -5.57
CA ASP A 270 -3.80 -25.46 -6.67
C ASP A 270 -3.18 -24.20 -7.31
N LEU A 271 -3.53 -23.00 -6.86
CA LEU A 271 -2.92 -21.75 -7.36
C LEU A 271 -1.62 -21.39 -6.64
N ASN A 272 -1.30 -22.06 -5.51
CA ASN A 272 -0.13 -21.75 -4.67
C ASN A 272 -0.04 -20.25 -4.31
N ILE A 273 -1.19 -19.60 -4.11
CA ILE A 273 -1.27 -18.20 -3.71
C ILE A 273 -1.05 -18.11 -2.22
N LYS A 274 -0.13 -17.23 -1.80
CA LYS A 274 0.11 -16.90 -0.39
C LYS A 274 -0.26 -15.46 -0.13
N TYR A 275 -0.98 -15.23 0.97
CA TYR A 275 -1.39 -13.92 1.42
C TYR A 275 -1.35 -13.85 2.95
N THR A 276 -1.24 -12.63 3.46
CA THR A 276 -1.18 -12.35 4.89
C THR A 276 -2.27 -11.37 5.29
N PRO A 277 -2.78 -11.43 6.53
CA PRO A 277 -3.75 -10.45 7.02
C PRO A 277 -3.27 -9.02 6.79
N GLY A 278 -4.15 -8.21 6.20
CA GLY A 278 -3.87 -6.83 5.79
C GLY A 278 -3.50 -6.67 4.31
N ASP A 279 -3.28 -7.77 3.57
CA ASP A 279 -3.19 -7.73 2.10
C ASP A 279 -4.53 -7.41 1.44
N ALA A 280 -4.46 -6.99 0.17
CA ALA A 280 -5.63 -6.72 -0.65
C ALA A 280 -5.72 -7.72 -1.82
N LEU A 281 -6.94 -8.12 -2.15
CA LEU A 281 -7.27 -8.91 -3.34
C LEU A 281 -7.62 -7.97 -4.48
N GLY A 282 -6.85 -8.02 -5.56
CA GLY A 282 -7.16 -7.35 -6.81
C GLY A 282 -8.06 -8.21 -7.68
N VAL A 283 -9.20 -7.65 -8.11
CA VAL A 283 -10.20 -8.29 -8.96
C VAL A 283 -10.29 -7.58 -10.29
N TRP A 284 -10.04 -8.33 -11.36
CA TRP A 284 -10.34 -7.89 -12.73
C TRP A 284 -11.79 -8.21 -13.04
N TYR A 285 -12.59 -7.17 -13.25
CA TYR A 285 -14.02 -7.29 -13.52
C TYR A 285 -14.34 -7.14 -15.00
N GLN A 286 -15.57 -7.50 -15.37
CA GLN A 286 -16.12 -7.28 -16.71
C GLN A 286 -17.33 -6.35 -16.62
N ASN A 287 -17.49 -5.49 -17.62
CA ASN A 287 -18.70 -4.68 -17.71
C ASN A 287 -19.91 -5.56 -18.04
N ASN A 288 -21.08 -5.12 -17.59
CA ASN A 288 -22.35 -5.80 -17.86
C ASN A 288 -22.67 -5.80 -19.36
N ASN A 289 -23.04 -6.95 -19.91
CA ASN A 289 -23.37 -7.09 -21.34
C ASN A 289 -24.49 -6.15 -21.77
N ASN A 290 -25.54 -5.98 -20.96
CA ASN A 290 -26.67 -5.09 -21.28
C ASN A 290 -26.22 -3.63 -21.36
N LEU A 291 -25.27 -3.22 -20.52
CA LEU A 291 -24.68 -1.88 -20.59
C LEU A 291 -23.91 -1.68 -21.90
N VAL A 292 -23.10 -2.67 -22.29
CA VAL A 292 -22.34 -2.65 -23.55
C VAL A 292 -23.29 -2.58 -24.74
N GLU A 293 -24.29 -3.44 -24.81
CA GLU A 293 -25.28 -3.47 -25.89
C GLU A 293 -26.05 -2.14 -26.00
N LYS A 294 -26.48 -1.58 -24.86
CA LYS A 294 -27.19 -0.30 -24.84
C LYS A 294 -26.32 0.85 -25.34
N LEU A 295 -25.04 0.90 -24.97
CA LEU A 295 -24.10 1.91 -25.49
C LEU A 295 -23.91 1.78 -27.00
N LEU A 296 -23.70 0.56 -27.49
CA LEU A 296 -23.55 0.30 -28.93
C LEU A 296 -24.79 0.73 -29.71
N GLN A 297 -25.98 0.44 -29.18
CA GLN A 297 -27.25 0.85 -29.78
C GLN A 297 -27.39 2.38 -29.82
N LEU A 298 -27.17 3.08 -28.70
CA LEU A 298 -27.31 4.54 -28.62
C LEU A 298 -26.34 5.28 -29.56
N LEU A 299 -25.14 4.73 -29.75
CA LEU A 299 -24.11 5.30 -30.61
C LEU A 299 -24.17 4.79 -32.05
N SER A 300 -25.11 3.90 -32.38
CA SER A 300 -25.23 3.27 -33.70
C SER A 300 -23.94 2.58 -34.18
N ILE A 301 -23.23 1.94 -33.24
CA ILE A 301 -22.00 1.16 -33.50
C ILE A 301 -22.40 -0.30 -33.69
N LYS A 302 -21.85 -0.98 -34.71
CA LYS A 302 -22.20 -2.39 -34.97
C LYS A 302 -21.40 -3.31 -34.06
N THR A 303 -22.02 -4.38 -33.58
CA THR A 303 -21.35 -5.40 -32.73
C THR A 303 -20.20 -6.11 -33.45
N SER A 304 -20.20 -6.11 -34.78
CA SER A 304 -19.13 -6.64 -35.63
C SER A 304 -17.94 -5.70 -35.80
N ASP A 305 -18.03 -4.45 -35.33
CA ASP A 305 -16.97 -3.47 -35.52
C ASP A 305 -15.69 -3.89 -34.77
N VAL A 306 -14.56 -3.57 -35.36
CA VAL A 306 -13.23 -3.86 -34.82
C VAL A 306 -12.55 -2.54 -34.45
N VAL A 307 -11.89 -2.53 -33.30
CA VAL A 307 -11.10 -1.39 -32.82
C VAL A 307 -9.66 -1.82 -32.59
N ASN A 308 -8.75 -0.87 -32.74
CA ASN A 308 -7.33 -1.06 -32.45
C ASN A 308 -7.04 -0.61 -31.02
N ILE A 309 -6.53 -1.54 -30.20
CA ILE A 309 -6.06 -1.33 -28.84
C ILE A 309 -4.60 -1.79 -28.78
N LYS A 310 -3.64 -0.88 -28.60
CA LYS A 310 -2.20 -1.18 -28.48
C LYS A 310 -1.69 -2.11 -29.59
N ASN A 311 -2.01 -1.79 -30.85
CA ASN A 311 -1.66 -2.57 -32.05
C ASN A 311 -2.31 -3.96 -32.13
N ARG A 312 -3.42 -4.17 -31.41
CA ARG A 312 -4.24 -5.38 -31.52
C ARG A 312 -5.64 -5.01 -31.97
N ASN A 313 -6.13 -5.76 -32.96
CA ASN A 313 -7.50 -5.64 -33.43
C ASN A 313 -8.41 -6.50 -32.55
N VAL A 314 -9.38 -5.86 -31.90
CA VAL A 314 -10.31 -6.50 -30.96
C VAL A 314 -11.74 -6.15 -31.37
N ASN A 315 -12.67 -7.10 -31.21
CA ASN A 315 -14.09 -6.81 -31.40
C ASN A 315 -14.56 -5.74 -30.42
N ILE A 316 -15.40 -4.80 -30.86
CA ILE A 316 -15.86 -3.68 -30.01
C ILE A 316 -16.57 -4.16 -28.73
N THR A 317 -17.31 -5.26 -28.81
CA THR A 317 -18.02 -5.83 -27.65
C THR A 317 -17.03 -6.31 -26.60
N ASP A 318 -16.00 -7.05 -27.02
CA ASP A 318 -14.93 -7.53 -26.13
C ASP A 318 -14.08 -6.38 -25.58
N ALA A 319 -13.82 -5.37 -26.41
CA ALA A 319 -13.14 -4.14 -26.04
C ALA A 319 -13.87 -3.43 -24.88
N LEU A 320 -15.16 -3.12 -25.08
CA LEU A 320 -15.98 -2.44 -24.08
C LEU A 320 -16.20 -3.31 -22.83
N LYS A 321 -16.24 -4.64 -22.97
CA LYS A 321 -16.43 -5.54 -21.83
C LYS A 321 -15.21 -5.64 -20.92
N ASN A 322 -13.99 -5.69 -21.49
CA ASN A 322 -12.79 -6.07 -20.74
C ASN A 322 -11.70 -4.99 -20.65
N TYR A 323 -11.72 -3.96 -21.50
CA TYR A 323 -10.59 -3.03 -21.64
C TYR A 323 -10.91 -1.60 -21.26
N PHE A 324 -12.19 -1.20 -21.21
CA PHE A 324 -12.58 0.19 -20.92
C PHE A 324 -13.55 0.29 -19.75
N GLU A 325 -13.41 1.35 -18.96
CA GLU A 325 -14.31 1.69 -17.87
C GLU A 325 -15.57 2.36 -18.42
N LEU A 326 -16.75 1.84 -18.06
CA LEU A 326 -18.05 2.31 -18.59
C LEU A 326 -19.02 2.83 -17.51
N THR A 327 -18.71 2.63 -16.23
CA THR A 327 -19.65 2.91 -15.13
C THR A 327 -19.49 4.32 -14.59
N ASN A 328 -18.32 4.95 -14.76
CA ASN A 328 -18.05 6.31 -14.33
C ASN A 328 -18.01 7.28 -15.49
N ASN A 329 -18.52 8.49 -15.26
CA ASN A 329 -18.30 9.62 -16.16
C ASN A 329 -17.10 10.43 -15.65
N THR A 330 -16.39 11.12 -16.56
CA THR A 330 -15.25 11.97 -16.18
C THR A 330 -15.25 13.27 -16.97
N LYS A 331 -14.61 14.30 -16.42
CA LYS A 331 -14.47 15.61 -17.10
C LYS A 331 -13.87 15.44 -18.50
N ASN A 332 -12.89 14.55 -18.64
CA ASN A 332 -12.20 14.31 -19.92
C ASN A 332 -13.09 13.62 -20.94
N ILE A 333 -13.92 12.65 -20.51
CA ILE A 333 -14.91 11.99 -21.38
C ILE A 333 -15.93 13.00 -21.89
N VAL A 334 -16.48 13.84 -21.00
CA VAL A 334 -17.47 14.88 -21.38
C VAL A 334 -16.86 15.86 -22.39
N LYS A 335 -15.63 16.33 -22.14
CA LYS A 335 -14.89 17.23 -23.05
C LYS A 335 -14.75 16.64 -24.44
N LYS A 336 -14.14 15.44 -24.53
CA LYS A 336 -13.90 14.77 -25.81
C LYS A 336 -15.21 14.42 -26.53
N TYR A 337 -16.24 13.97 -25.81
CA TYR A 337 -17.54 13.66 -26.40
C TYR A 337 -18.22 14.92 -26.95
N ALA A 338 -18.17 16.04 -26.25
CA ALA A 338 -18.71 17.32 -26.74
C ALA A 338 -17.99 17.82 -28.00
N ASP A 339 -16.67 17.59 -28.07
CA ASP A 339 -15.88 17.94 -29.25
C ASP A 339 -16.20 17.04 -30.45
N ILE A 340 -16.42 15.74 -30.25
CA ILE A 340 -16.81 14.82 -31.33
C ILE A 340 -18.24 15.13 -31.81
N THR A 341 -19.16 15.32 -30.88
CA THR A 341 -20.60 15.49 -31.18
C THR A 341 -20.97 16.90 -31.61
N GLN A 342 -20.14 17.89 -31.25
CA GLN A 342 -20.45 19.31 -31.38
C GLN A 342 -21.73 19.73 -30.61
N ASN A 343 -22.08 18.99 -29.56
CA ASN A 343 -23.28 19.24 -28.77
C ASN A 343 -23.20 20.60 -28.03
N LYS A 344 -24.19 21.47 -28.27
CA LYS A 344 -24.21 22.84 -27.72
C LYS A 344 -24.26 22.87 -26.19
N PHE A 345 -25.07 22.02 -25.58
CA PHE A 345 -25.24 21.98 -24.13
C PHE A 345 -23.97 21.50 -23.42
N LEU A 346 -23.37 20.40 -23.90
CA LEU A 346 -22.13 19.90 -23.33
C LEU A 346 -20.99 20.92 -23.48
N LYS A 347 -20.91 21.60 -24.63
CA LYS A 347 -19.95 22.70 -24.82
C LYS A 347 -20.13 23.84 -23.83
N GLU A 348 -21.37 24.23 -23.53
CA GLU A 348 -21.65 25.25 -22.51
C GLU A 348 -21.21 24.78 -21.11
N ILE A 349 -21.46 23.51 -20.76
CA ILE A 349 -21.03 22.94 -19.47
C ILE A 349 -19.51 22.99 -19.33
N ILE A 350 -18.78 22.66 -20.39
CA ILE A 350 -17.31 22.58 -20.37
C ILE A 350 -16.65 23.94 -20.12
N LEU A 351 -17.32 25.05 -20.45
CA LEU A 351 -16.81 26.41 -20.19
C LEU A 351 -16.71 26.73 -18.68
N ASN A 352 -17.41 26.00 -17.81
CA ASN A 352 -17.40 26.23 -16.38
C ASN A 352 -17.05 24.95 -15.62
N ASP A 353 -15.85 24.89 -15.06
CA ASP A 353 -15.33 23.68 -14.41
C ASP A 353 -16.17 23.20 -13.21
N LYS A 354 -16.78 24.13 -12.45
CA LYS A 354 -17.69 23.76 -11.34
C LYS A 354 -18.99 23.12 -11.86
N LYS A 355 -19.56 23.65 -12.95
CA LYS A 355 -20.74 23.05 -13.60
C LYS A 355 -20.39 21.67 -14.16
N LEU A 356 -19.23 21.54 -14.81
CA LEU A 356 -18.73 20.28 -15.35
C LEU A 356 -18.54 19.22 -14.26
N GLU A 357 -17.94 19.60 -13.13
CA GLU A 357 -17.75 18.68 -12.00
C GLU A 357 -19.08 18.19 -11.42
N ASN A 358 -20.04 19.09 -11.22
CA ASN A 358 -21.37 18.73 -10.73
C ASN A 358 -22.13 17.85 -11.73
N TYR A 359 -22.00 18.12 -13.03
CA TYR A 359 -22.60 17.31 -14.09
C TYR A 359 -22.03 15.88 -14.08
N VAL A 360 -20.70 15.74 -14.05
CA VAL A 360 -20.02 14.44 -14.01
C VAL A 360 -20.44 13.62 -12.78
N LYS A 361 -20.57 14.23 -11.61
CA LYS A 361 -21.00 13.54 -10.38
C LYS A 361 -22.45 13.03 -10.44
N LYS A 362 -23.31 13.69 -11.20
CA LYS A 362 -24.75 13.38 -11.26
C LYS A 362 -25.16 12.55 -12.47
N THR A 363 -24.35 12.56 -13.53
CA THR A 363 -24.71 11.99 -14.82
C THR A 363 -23.72 10.90 -15.22
N PRO A 364 -24.06 9.61 -15.02
CA PRO A 364 -23.28 8.49 -15.52
C PRO A 364 -23.05 8.56 -17.03
N LEU A 365 -22.00 7.90 -17.52
CA LEU A 365 -21.63 7.90 -18.93
C LEU A 365 -22.80 7.51 -19.84
N ILE A 366 -23.48 6.41 -19.50
CA ILE A 366 -24.63 5.92 -20.25
C ILE A 366 -25.78 6.93 -20.28
N ASN A 367 -26.01 7.70 -19.21
CA ASN A 367 -27.06 8.73 -19.18
C ASN A 367 -26.68 9.90 -20.07
N MET A 368 -25.43 10.37 -20.02
CA MET A 368 -24.96 11.44 -20.92
C MET A 368 -25.14 11.05 -22.39
N ILE A 369 -24.79 9.81 -22.76
CA ILE A 369 -24.96 9.30 -24.12
C ILE A 369 -26.44 9.11 -24.46
N SER A 370 -27.27 8.70 -23.50
CA SER A 370 -28.71 8.57 -23.70
C SER A 370 -29.42 9.91 -23.86
N ASP A 371 -28.97 10.96 -23.17
CA ASP A 371 -29.52 12.31 -23.27
C ASP A 371 -29.12 12.97 -24.61
N TYR A 372 -27.92 12.65 -25.11
CA TYR A 372 -27.36 13.19 -26.35
C TYR A 372 -26.81 12.08 -27.27
N PRO A 373 -27.68 11.20 -27.80
CA PRO A 373 -27.25 10.10 -28.65
C PRO A 373 -26.79 10.62 -30.01
N GLN A 374 -25.61 10.20 -30.44
CA GLN A 374 -25.06 10.57 -31.74
C GLN A 374 -24.24 9.44 -32.33
N LYS A 375 -24.36 9.26 -33.65
CA LYS A 375 -23.54 8.30 -34.38
C LYS A 375 -22.07 8.73 -34.38
N ILE A 376 -21.22 7.89 -33.82
CA ILE A 376 -19.76 8.06 -33.81
C ILE A 376 -19.08 6.77 -34.27
N SER A 377 -17.83 6.86 -34.72
CA SER A 377 -17.08 5.64 -35.05
C SER A 377 -16.70 4.87 -33.78
N SER A 378 -16.60 3.54 -33.90
CA SER A 378 -16.14 2.66 -32.82
C SER A 378 -14.80 3.08 -32.24
N GLN A 379 -13.84 3.45 -33.11
CA GLN A 379 -12.51 3.90 -32.68
C GLN A 379 -12.57 5.24 -31.94
N MET A 380 -13.38 6.20 -32.40
CA MET A 380 -13.54 7.48 -31.68
C MET A 380 -14.13 7.26 -30.29
N PHE A 381 -15.09 6.33 -30.16
CA PHE A 381 -15.68 6.03 -28.86
C PHE A 381 -14.65 5.44 -27.90
N VAL A 382 -13.91 4.41 -28.28
CA VAL A 382 -12.92 3.80 -27.37
C VAL A 382 -11.79 4.77 -26.99
N ASN A 383 -11.42 5.70 -27.88
CA ASN A 383 -10.37 6.71 -27.63
C ASN A 383 -10.75 7.78 -26.58
N ILE A 384 -12.06 7.95 -26.30
CA ILE A 384 -12.50 8.86 -25.23
C ILE A 384 -12.60 8.17 -23.87
N LEU A 385 -12.76 6.84 -23.87
CA LEU A 385 -12.93 6.06 -22.66
C LEU A 385 -11.62 5.89 -21.91
N ARG A 386 -11.74 5.59 -20.62
CA ARG A 386 -10.61 5.26 -19.77
C ARG A 386 -10.35 3.76 -19.80
N PRO A 387 -9.08 3.32 -19.69
CA PRO A 387 -8.78 1.91 -19.52
C PRO A 387 -9.43 1.35 -18.26
N LEU A 388 -9.86 0.09 -18.33
CA LEU A 388 -10.37 -0.66 -17.20
C LEU A 388 -9.22 -0.95 -16.22
N THR A 389 -9.46 -0.73 -14.94
CA THR A 389 -8.50 -1.04 -13.87
C THR A 389 -9.09 -2.08 -12.92
N PRO A 390 -8.27 -2.96 -12.32
CA PRO A 390 -8.76 -3.90 -11.33
C PRO A 390 -9.15 -3.16 -10.05
N ARG A 391 -10.09 -3.73 -9.29
CA ARG A 391 -10.47 -3.18 -7.99
C ARG A 391 -9.81 -3.96 -6.88
N LEU A 392 -9.22 -3.24 -5.92
CA LEU A 392 -8.64 -3.83 -4.71
C LEU A 392 -9.70 -3.91 -3.61
N TYR A 393 -9.69 -5.02 -2.87
CA TYR A 393 -10.51 -5.27 -1.69
C TYR A 393 -9.63 -5.77 -0.55
N SER A 394 -9.74 -5.17 0.64
CA SER A 394 -9.01 -5.66 1.81
C SER A 394 -9.46 -7.09 2.15
N ILE A 395 -8.50 -8.01 2.29
CA ILE A 395 -8.79 -9.42 2.56
C ILE A 395 -9.33 -9.58 3.98
N SER A 396 -10.47 -10.25 4.10
CA SER A 396 -11.22 -10.47 5.33
C SER A 396 -11.10 -11.88 5.91
N SER A 397 -10.12 -12.66 5.45
CA SER A 397 -9.71 -13.95 6.02
C SER A 397 -8.24 -13.96 6.42
N SER A 398 -7.88 -14.77 7.41
CA SER A 398 -6.50 -15.21 7.61
C SER A 398 -6.29 -16.51 6.85
N GLN A 399 -5.18 -16.61 6.11
CA GLN A 399 -4.84 -17.84 5.40
C GLN A 399 -4.60 -19.02 6.35
N THR A 400 -4.21 -18.79 7.62
CA THR A 400 -4.07 -19.88 8.60
C THR A 400 -5.42 -20.43 9.06
N GLU A 401 -6.49 -19.65 8.96
CA GLU A 401 -7.86 -20.07 9.27
C GLU A 401 -8.49 -20.81 8.08
N THR A 402 -8.29 -20.29 6.86
CA THR A 402 -9.08 -20.69 5.69
C THR A 402 -8.28 -21.49 4.66
N ASN A 403 -6.97 -21.67 4.85
CA ASN A 403 -6.04 -22.38 3.97
C ASN A 403 -6.08 -21.91 2.50
N ASP A 404 -6.91 -22.56 1.70
CA ASP A 404 -7.01 -22.37 0.25
C ASP A 404 -8.24 -21.54 -0.15
N GLU A 405 -8.78 -20.75 0.77
CA GLU A 405 -9.85 -19.78 0.50
C GLU A 405 -9.39 -18.34 0.78
N ILE A 406 -9.83 -17.40 -0.05
CA ILE A 406 -9.67 -15.94 0.18
C ILE A 406 -11.04 -15.31 0.35
N HIS A 407 -11.22 -14.57 1.44
CA HIS A 407 -12.49 -13.92 1.73
C HIS A 407 -12.36 -12.42 1.55
N ILE A 408 -13.38 -11.79 0.96
CA ILE A 408 -13.49 -10.33 0.85
C ILE A 408 -14.86 -9.86 1.35
N THR A 409 -14.92 -8.62 1.85
CA THR A 409 -16.16 -7.98 2.27
C THR A 409 -16.47 -6.80 1.34
N VAL A 410 -17.53 -6.92 0.55
CA VAL A 410 -17.81 -6.01 -0.57
C VAL A 410 -19.11 -5.26 -0.34
N SER A 411 -19.07 -3.93 -0.32
CA SER A 411 -20.28 -3.11 -0.41
C SER A 411 -20.67 -2.94 -1.87
N ILE A 412 -21.90 -3.32 -2.23
CA ILE A 412 -22.41 -3.16 -3.58
C ILE A 412 -22.78 -1.69 -3.79
N LEU A 413 -22.05 -1.04 -4.70
CA LEU A 413 -22.34 0.33 -5.10
C LEU A 413 -23.55 0.31 -6.03
N LYS A 414 -24.66 0.92 -5.58
CA LYS A 414 -25.91 1.02 -6.31
C LYS A 414 -26.47 2.44 -6.19
N ASN A 415 -26.66 3.09 -7.32
CA ASN A 415 -27.27 4.41 -7.42
C ASN A 415 -28.52 4.35 -8.29
N ILE A 416 -29.55 5.11 -7.94
CA ILE A 416 -30.76 5.25 -8.76
C ILE A 416 -30.75 6.65 -9.36
N ILE A 417 -30.65 6.74 -10.69
CA ILE A 417 -30.55 8.00 -11.42
C ILE A 417 -31.60 7.99 -12.53
N SER A 418 -32.51 8.97 -12.50
CA SER A 418 -33.65 9.07 -13.41
C SER A 418 -34.47 7.76 -13.50
N GLY A 419 -34.69 7.11 -12.35
CA GLY A 419 -35.42 5.85 -12.25
C GLY A 419 -34.63 4.59 -12.66
N ASN A 420 -33.42 4.72 -13.20
CA ASN A 420 -32.59 3.59 -13.61
C ASN A 420 -31.59 3.21 -12.52
N VAL A 421 -31.35 1.91 -12.35
CA VAL A 421 -30.35 1.38 -11.43
C VAL A 421 -28.98 1.37 -12.12
N HIS A 422 -27.99 1.96 -11.45
CA HIS A 422 -26.60 1.96 -11.87
C HIS A 422 -25.75 1.29 -10.80
N LEU A 423 -24.96 0.30 -11.22
CA LEU A 423 -24.07 -0.43 -10.33
C LEU A 423 -22.63 0.00 -10.57
N GLY A 424 -21.81 -0.04 -9.52
CA GLY A 424 -20.36 0.12 -9.68
C GLY A 424 -19.79 -1.06 -10.47
N GLY A 425 -18.79 -0.81 -11.32
CA GLY A 425 -18.22 -1.83 -12.21
C GLY A 425 -17.83 -3.14 -11.51
N SER A 426 -16.86 -3.09 -10.59
CA SER A 426 -16.40 -4.31 -9.89
C SER A 426 -17.41 -4.86 -8.89
N SER A 427 -18.06 -4.01 -8.10
CA SER A 427 -19.02 -4.48 -7.10
C SER A 427 -20.28 -5.07 -7.74
N GLY A 428 -20.76 -4.48 -8.84
CA GLY A 428 -21.87 -4.98 -9.63
C GLY A 428 -21.53 -6.30 -10.33
N TYR A 429 -20.30 -6.41 -10.85
CA TYR A 429 -19.77 -7.67 -11.41
C TYR A 429 -19.77 -8.79 -10.37
N LEU A 430 -19.25 -8.52 -9.18
CA LEU A 430 -19.26 -9.50 -8.08
C LEU A 430 -20.66 -9.80 -7.53
N SER A 431 -21.64 -8.91 -7.69
CA SER A 431 -22.99 -9.11 -7.13
C SER A 431 -23.99 -9.77 -8.08
N GLU A 432 -23.96 -9.41 -9.36
CA GLU A 432 -25.00 -9.81 -10.34
C GLU A 432 -24.47 -10.68 -11.47
N LEU A 433 -23.18 -10.63 -11.79
CA LEU A 433 -22.61 -11.35 -12.93
C LEU A 433 -21.93 -12.66 -12.54
N LEU A 434 -21.68 -12.87 -11.25
CA LEU A 434 -21.03 -14.06 -10.74
C LEU A 434 -21.93 -14.79 -9.74
N ASN A 435 -22.39 -15.95 -10.17
CA ASN A 435 -22.97 -16.96 -9.29
C ASN A 435 -21.85 -17.77 -8.63
N VAL A 436 -22.23 -18.64 -7.69
CA VAL A 436 -21.34 -19.70 -7.20
C VAL A 436 -20.78 -20.49 -8.40
N ASP A 437 -19.51 -20.90 -8.31
CA ASP A 437 -18.70 -21.55 -9.34
C ASP A 437 -18.27 -20.69 -10.53
N ALA A 438 -18.66 -19.40 -10.56
CA ALA A 438 -18.21 -18.51 -11.63
C ALA A 438 -16.74 -18.14 -11.45
N SER A 439 -15.98 -18.14 -12.57
CA SER A 439 -14.56 -17.82 -12.57
C SER A 439 -14.31 -16.31 -12.59
N VAL A 440 -13.31 -15.88 -11.83
CA VAL A 440 -12.88 -14.49 -11.68
C VAL A 440 -11.35 -14.40 -11.72
N LYS A 441 -10.85 -13.32 -12.34
CA LYS A 441 -9.41 -13.05 -12.44
C LYS A 441 -8.94 -12.27 -11.22
N ILE A 442 -7.99 -12.84 -10.49
CA ILE A 442 -7.50 -12.29 -9.21
C ILE A 442 -5.98 -12.17 -9.12
N PHE A 443 -5.50 -11.31 -8.24
CA PHE A 443 -4.10 -11.26 -7.80
C PHE A 443 -4.00 -10.69 -6.38
N ILE A 444 -2.89 -10.93 -5.70
CA ILE A 444 -2.63 -10.37 -4.37
C ILE A 444 -1.79 -9.11 -4.50
N GLU A 445 -2.26 -8.04 -3.87
CA GLU A 445 -1.51 -6.81 -3.68
C GLU A 445 -1.01 -6.78 -2.23
N GLN A 446 0.32 -6.89 -2.07
CA GLN A 446 0.94 -6.98 -0.76
C GLN A 446 1.01 -5.60 -0.07
N ASN A 447 0.54 -5.54 1.18
CA ASN A 447 0.57 -4.32 2.00
C ASN A 447 1.47 -4.44 3.23
N ASN A 448 2.78 -4.28 3.05
CA ASN A 448 3.76 -4.38 4.14
C ASN A 448 3.61 -3.30 5.24
N ASN A 449 2.80 -2.27 5.00
CA ASN A 449 2.57 -1.19 5.95
C ASN A 449 1.28 -1.36 6.77
N PHE A 450 0.51 -2.42 6.51
CA PHE A 450 -0.71 -2.76 7.24
C PHE A 450 -0.65 -4.21 7.74
N ARG A 451 -0.05 -4.39 8.92
CA ARG A 451 0.28 -5.72 9.49
C ARG A 451 0.11 -5.76 11.00
N LEU A 452 -0.23 -6.95 11.49
CA LEU A 452 -0.19 -7.26 12.92
C LEU A 452 1.22 -7.05 13.50
N PRO A 453 1.32 -6.72 14.81
CA PRO A 453 2.62 -6.65 15.49
C PRO A 453 3.30 -8.02 15.49
N LYS A 454 4.63 -8.03 15.43
CA LYS A 454 5.41 -9.28 15.53
C LYS A 454 5.28 -9.94 16.89
N ASP A 455 5.21 -9.14 17.95
CA ASP A 455 4.94 -9.62 19.29
C ASP A 455 3.43 -9.82 19.48
N ARG A 456 3.07 -11.06 19.82
CA ARG A 456 1.69 -11.51 20.01
C ARG A 456 1.05 -10.97 21.29
N GLN A 457 1.86 -10.43 22.21
CA GLN A 457 1.39 -9.79 23.46
C GLN A 457 1.05 -8.32 23.26
N THR A 458 1.50 -7.70 22.18
CA THR A 458 1.24 -6.29 21.91
C THR A 458 -0.26 -6.04 21.75
N PRO A 459 -0.84 -5.06 22.48
CA PRO A 459 -2.24 -4.69 22.33
C PRO A 459 -2.53 -4.06 20.96
N ILE A 460 -3.74 -4.28 20.43
CA ILE A 460 -4.17 -3.65 19.18
C ILE A 460 -5.54 -2.97 19.32
N ILE A 461 -5.65 -1.78 18.73
CA ILE A 461 -6.88 -0.99 18.59
C ILE A 461 -7.22 -0.93 17.11
N MET A 462 -8.39 -1.44 16.75
CA MET A 462 -8.85 -1.57 15.37
C MET A 462 -10.08 -0.70 15.16
N VAL A 463 -9.98 0.29 14.27
CA VAL A 463 -11.04 1.27 14.02
C VAL A 463 -11.57 1.09 12.60
N GLY A 464 -12.84 0.68 12.45
CA GLY A 464 -13.43 0.33 11.16
C GLY A 464 -14.88 0.75 11.02
N SER A 465 -15.24 1.38 9.90
CA SER A 465 -16.64 1.70 9.57
C SER A 465 -17.11 0.92 8.33
N GLY A 466 -18.32 0.35 8.40
CA GLY A 466 -18.88 -0.45 7.31
C GLY A 466 -17.93 -1.56 6.85
N THR A 467 -17.54 -1.57 5.57
CA THR A 467 -16.60 -2.57 5.02
C THR A 467 -15.17 -2.43 5.56
N GLY A 468 -14.83 -1.34 6.25
CA GLY A 468 -13.55 -1.21 6.95
C GLY A 468 -13.33 -2.22 8.08
N ILE A 469 -14.34 -3.04 8.40
CA ILE A 469 -14.19 -4.18 9.31
C ILE A 469 -13.45 -5.38 8.67
N ALA A 470 -13.35 -5.41 7.33
CA ALA A 470 -12.79 -6.51 6.55
C ALA A 470 -11.41 -6.98 7.07
N PRO A 471 -10.36 -6.13 7.11
CA PRO A 471 -9.05 -6.59 7.56
C PRO A 471 -9.01 -6.95 9.05
N TYR A 472 -9.94 -6.45 9.87
CA TYR A 472 -9.97 -6.80 11.28
C TYR A 472 -10.52 -8.19 11.55
N ARG A 473 -11.39 -8.69 10.65
CA ARG A 473 -11.78 -10.09 10.66
C ARG A 473 -10.57 -10.99 10.44
N SER A 474 -9.72 -10.69 9.43
CA SER A 474 -8.50 -11.44 9.19
C SER A 474 -7.48 -11.32 10.33
N PHE A 475 -7.37 -10.13 10.95
CA PHE A 475 -6.49 -9.93 12.10
C PHE A 475 -6.88 -10.78 13.30
N ILE A 476 -8.17 -10.79 13.66
CA ILE A 476 -8.65 -11.56 14.81
C ILE A 476 -8.57 -13.07 14.54
N GLN A 477 -8.90 -13.54 13.32
CA GLN A 477 -8.67 -14.94 12.94
C GLN A 477 -7.20 -15.34 13.08
N GLN A 478 -6.27 -14.50 12.59
CA GLN A 478 -4.84 -14.77 12.72
C GLN A 478 -4.41 -14.82 14.18
N ARG A 479 -4.84 -13.85 15.00
CA ARG A 479 -4.51 -13.81 16.43
C ARG A 479 -5.07 -15.00 17.19
N ASP A 480 -6.24 -15.52 16.80
CA ASP A 480 -6.79 -16.73 17.38
C ASP A 480 -5.92 -17.95 17.06
N ASN A 481 -5.55 -18.13 15.79
CA ASN A 481 -4.67 -19.23 15.35
C ASN A 481 -3.26 -19.15 15.94
N ASP A 482 -2.74 -17.93 16.13
CA ASP A 482 -1.45 -17.67 16.75
C ASP A 482 -1.48 -17.80 18.28
N ASN A 483 -2.65 -18.05 18.88
CA ASN A 483 -2.87 -18.05 20.33
C ASN A 483 -2.34 -16.77 21.00
N ALA A 484 -2.57 -15.63 20.35
CA ALA A 484 -2.09 -14.34 20.82
C ALA A 484 -2.80 -13.91 22.11
N THR A 485 -2.03 -13.49 23.11
CA THR A 485 -2.54 -13.10 24.43
C THR A 485 -2.71 -11.58 24.60
N GLY A 486 -2.18 -10.78 23.68
CA GLY A 486 -2.31 -9.32 23.74
C GLY A 486 -3.75 -8.86 23.58
N LYS A 487 -4.10 -7.75 24.24
CA LYS A 487 -5.45 -7.19 24.25
C LYS A 487 -5.91 -6.77 22.85
N ASN A 488 -7.19 -6.96 22.55
CA ASN A 488 -7.79 -6.61 21.25
C ASN A 488 -9.03 -5.73 21.46
N TRP A 489 -9.08 -4.58 20.81
CA TRP A 489 -10.23 -3.69 20.85
C TRP A 489 -10.68 -3.29 19.46
N ILE A 490 -11.95 -3.56 19.14
CA ILE A 490 -12.58 -3.10 17.90
C ILE A 490 -13.52 -1.92 18.17
N PHE A 491 -13.36 -0.84 17.41
CA PHE A 491 -14.35 0.21 17.21
C PHE A 491 -15.03 -0.02 15.86
N PHE A 492 -16.32 -0.36 15.88
CA PHE A 492 -17.11 -0.60 14.68
C PHE A 492 -18.28 0.38 14.56
N GLY A 493 -18.49 0.93 13.36
CA GLY A 493 -19.60 1.84 13.08
C GLY A 493 -20.38 1.52 11.81
N ASN A 494 -21.71 1.56 11.89
CA ASN A 494 -22.62 1.43 10.74
C ASN A 494 -23.97 2.13 11.02
N PRO A 495 -24.94 2.18 10.08
CA PRO A 495 -26.22 2.82 10.32
C PRO A 495 -27.03 2.23 11.48
N ASN A 496 -27.35 0.94 11.42
CA ASN A 496 -28.30 0.32 12.35
C ASN A 496 -27.76 -0.98 12.97
N PHE A 497 -28.05 -1.21 14.26
CA PHE A 497 -27.64 -2.42 14.97
C PHE A 497 -28.25 -3.69 14.37
N THR A 498 -29.56 -3.69 14.06
CA THR A 498 -30.27 -4.89 13.61
C THR A 498 -30.06 -5.24 12.14
N GLU A 499 -29.73 -4.24 11.32
CA GLU A 499 -29.65 -4.39 9.86
C GLU A 499 -28.21 -4.35 9.34
N ASP A 500 -27.27 -3.74 10.07
CA ASP A 500 -25.94 -3.43 9.55
C ASP A 500 -24.78 -3.95 10.42
N PHE A 501 -25.04 -4.82 11.39
CA PHE A 501 -23.99 -5.42 12.23
C PHE A 501 -23.29 -6.58 11.52
N LEU A 502 -22.27 -6.24 10.74
CA LEU A 502 -21.47 -7.20 9.96
C LEU A 502 -20.73 -8.19 10.88
N TYR A 503 -20.85 -9.49 10.56
CA TYR A 503 -20.20 -10.60 11.28
C TYR A 503 -20.52 -10.67 12.79
N GLN A 504 -21.71 -10.23 13.21
CA GLN A 504 -22.13 -10.16 14.62
C GLN A 504 -21.81 -11.43 15.43
N ILE A 505 -22.14 -12.61 14.89
CA ILE A 505 -21.97 -13.90 15.59
C ILE A 505 -20.49 -14.21 15.82
N GLU A 506 -19.63 -13.92 14.84
CA GLU A 506 -18.18 -14.12 14.97
C GLU A 506 -17.60 -13.23 16.08
N TRP A 507 -17.99 -11.95 16.12
CA TRP A 507 -17.51 -11.03 17.16
C TRP A 507 -17.95 -11.44 18.57
N GLN A 508 -19.20 -11.89 18.72
CA GLN A 508 -19.71 -12.41 19.99
C GLN A 508 -18.94 -13.66 20.44
N LYS A 509 -18.59 -14.55 19.50
CA LYS A 509 -17.74 -15.72 19.78
C LYS A 509 -16.37 -15.29 20.33
N TYR A 510 -15.71 -14.32 19.70
CA TYR A 510 -14.39 -13.86 20.15
C TYR A 510 -14.43 -13.09 21.47
N LEU A 511 -15.50 -12.33 21.75
CA LEU A 511 -15.73 -11.69 23.05
C LEU A 511 -15.88 -12.76 24.14
N LYS A 512 -16.70 -13.80 23.90
CA LYS A 512 -16.92 -14.89 24.85
C LYS A 512 -15.65 -15.71 25.11
N LYS A 513 -14.81 -15.90 24.08
CA LYS A 513 -13.51 -16.57 24.19
C LYS A 513 -12.47 -15.73 24.95
N GLY A 514 -12.71 -14.43 25.13
CA GLY A 514 -11.77 -13.49 25.75
C GLY A 514 -10.65 -13.02 24.82
N LEU A 515 -10.59 -13.50 23.57
CA LEU A 515 -9.64 -13.00 22.57
C LEU A 515 -9.96 -11.54 22.23
N LEU A 516 -11.21 -11.24 21.89
CA LEU A 516 -11.64 -9.85 21.73
C LEU A 516 -11.89 -9.29 23.12
N THR A 517 -10.97 -8.46 23.61
CA THR A 517 -11.06 -7.85 24.95
C THR A 517 -12.22 -6.88 25.03
N LYS A 518 -12.45 -6.11 23.97
CA LYS A 518 -13.51 -5.09 23.94
C LYS A 518 -14.02 -4.84 22.53
N MET A 519 -15.31 -4.54 22.43
CA MET A 519 -15.94 -4.07 21.20
C MET A 519 -16.79 -2.84 21.50
N THR A 520 -16.47 -1.73 20.84
CA THR A 520 -17.20 -0.48 20.92
C THR A 520 -17.97 -0.25 19.63
N LEU A 521 -19.27 0.01 19.75
CA LEU A 521 -20.20 0.09 18.62
C LEU A 521 -20.74 1.52 18.47
N ALA A 522 -20.83 2.00 17.24
CA ALA A 522 -21.39 3.31 16.89
C ALA A 522 -22.49 3.16 15.82
N TRP A 523 -23.73 3.46 16.19
CA TRP A 523 -24.90 3.37 15.33
C TRP A 523 -25.40 4.75 14.94
N SER A 524 -25.33 5.09 13.65
CA SER A 524 -25.63 6.45 13.21
C SER A 524 -27.13 6.72 12.99
N ARG A 525 -27.99 5.70 13.02
CA ARG A 525 -29.42 5.80 12.69
C ARG A 525 -30.38 5.11 13.67
N ASP A 526 -29.89 4.56 14.78
CA ASP A 526 -30.76 3.93 15.80
C ASP A 526 -31.42 4.96 16.74
N GLN A 527 -31.00 6.21 16.68
CA GLN A 527 -31.53 7.32 17.47
C GLN A 527 -31.48 8.64 16.67
N GLU A 528 -32.19 9.67 17.15
CA GLU A 528 -32.28 10.98 16.47
C GLU A 528 -30.91 11.65 16.27
N LYS A 529 -30.08 11.63 17.32
CA LYS A 529 -28.71 12.15 17.26
C LYS A 529 -27.77 11.12 16.65
N LYS A 530 -27.15 11.45 15.52
CA LYS A 530 -26.15 10.56 14.90
C LYS A 530 -24.96 10.35 15.83
N ILE A 531 -24.60 9.09 16.06
CA ILE A 531 -23.41 8.68 16.80
C ILE A 531 -22.44 8.04 15.81
N TYR A 532 -21.24 8.59 15.72
CA TYR A 532 -20.17 8.06 14.88
C TYR A 532 -19.01 7.51 15.70
N ILE A 533 -18.04 6.92 15.01
CA ILE A 533 -16.89 6.27 15.65
C ILE A 533 -16.04 7.29 16.43
N GLN A 534 -15.82 8.49 15.89
CA GLN A 534 -15.09 9.56 16.57
C GLN A 534 -15.74 9.98 17.89
N ASP A 535 -17.08 9.95 17.99
CA ASP A 535 -17.77 10.25 19.25
C ASP A 535 -17.47 9.18 20.31
N LYS A 536 -17.37 7.92 19.89
CA LYS A 536 -16.98 6.81 20.76
C LYS A 536 -15.50 6.85 21.12
N ILE A 537 -14.63 7.24 20.20
CA ILE A 537 -13.21 7.43 20.49
C ILE A 537 -13.03 8.53 21.55
N ARG A 538 -13.76 9.65 21.42
CA ARG A 538 -13.79 10.72 22.44
C ARG A 538 -14.23 10.20 23.80
N GLU A 539 -15.34 9.46 23.84
CA GLU A 539 -15.90 8.88 25.07
C GLU A 539 -14.88 7.99 25.80
N TYR A 540 -14.10 7.21 25.06
CA TYR A 540 -13.11 6.28 25.59
C TYR A 540 -11.67 6.82 25.59
N GLY A 541 -11.48 8.14 25.41
CA GLY A 541 -10.17 8.73 25.15
C GLY A 541 -9.09 8.39 26.18
N LYS A 542 -9.43 8.38 27.48
CA LYS A 542 -8.50 8.02 28.56
C LYS A 542 -8.01 6.57 28.46
N GLU A 543 -8.90 5.64 28.14
CA GLU A 543 -8.54 4.22 28.04
C GLU A 543 -7.72 3.94 26.78
N ILE A 544 -8.05 4.63 25.68
CA ILE A 544 -7.22 4.62 24.45
C ILE A 544 -5.82 5.12 24.77
N TRP A 545 -5.68 6.23 25.49
CA TRP A 545 -4.38 6.75 25.92
C TRP A 545 -3.58 5.73 26.74
N ASN A 546 -4.21 5.07 27.72
CA ASN A 546 -3.54 4.03 28.51
C ASN A 546 -3.01 2.88 27.61
N TRP A 547 -3.78 2.46 26.60
CA TRP A 547 -3.33 1.43 25.66
C TRP A 547 -2.16 1.94 24.80
N ILE A 548 -2.19 3.21 24.39
CA ILE A 548 -1.07 3.83 23.66
C ILE A 548 0.21 3.83 24.53
N GLU A 549 0.09 4.06 25.83
CA GLU A 549 1.20 3.96 26.79
C GLU A 549 1.67 2.51 26.98
N GLU A 550 0.78 1.52 26.90
CA GLU A 550 1.09 0.08 26.85
C GLU A 550 1.60 -0.39 25.47
N ASP A 551 2.21 0.50 24.70
CA ASP A 551 2.76 0.23 23.38
C ASP A 551 1.76 -0.29 22.31
N ALA A 552 0.46 -0.05 22.47
CA ALA A 552 -0.55 -0.53 21.53
C ALA A 552 -0.31 -0.05 20.09
N HIS A 553 -0.72 -0.88 19.13
CA HIS A 553 -0.81 -0.54 17.72
C HIS A 553 -2.25 -0.13 17.36
N ILE A 554 -2.40 0.97 16.63
CA ILE A 554 -3.67 1.52 16.17
C ILE A 554 -3.79 1.31 14.67
N TYR A 555 -4.94 0.81 14.26
CA TYR A 555 -5.30 0.57 12.87
C TYR A 555 -6.58 1.32 12.52
N ILE A 556 -6.60 1.98 11.37
CA ILE A 556 -7.80 2.64 10.83
C ILE A 556 -8.08 2.11 9.43
N CYS A 557 -9.31 1.67 9.18
CA CYS A 557 -9.74 1.17 7.88
C CYS A 557 -11.15 1.67 7.51
N GLY A 558 -11.33 2.07 6.26
CA GLY A 558 -12.61 2.55 5.73
C GLY A 558 -12.48 3.87 4.95
N ASN A 559 -13.53 4.70 5.01
CA ASN A 559 -13.63 5.91 4.20
C ASN A 559 -12.52 6.94 4.52
N ALA A 560 -11.69 7.25 3.53
CA ALA A 560 -10.56 8.17 3.68
C ALA A 560 -10.99 9.65 3.85
N SER A 561 -12.03 10.07 3.13
CA SER A 561 -12.40 11.49 3.01
C SER A 561 -12.96 12.09 4.30
N ASN A 562 -13.75 11.32 5.06
CA ASN A 562 -14.42 11.82 6.25
C ASN A 562 -13.94 11.10 7.51
N MET A 563 -14.19 9.79 7.61
CA MET A 563 -14.00 9.03 8.85
C MET A 563 -12.54 9.04 9.31
N ALA A 564 -11.59 8.80 8.41
CA ALA A 564 -10.17 8.77 8.78
C ALA A 564 -9.66 10.13 9.28
N LYS A 565 -10.14 11.24 8.70
CA LYS A 565 -9.76 12.60 9.11
C LYS A 565 -10.32 12.94 10.49
N ASP A 566 -11.60 12.61 10.73
CA ASP A 566 -12.26 12.84 12.01
C ASP A 566 -11.63 12.01 13.13
N VAL A 567 -11.29 10.75 12.86
CA VAL A 567 -10.61 9.87 13.84
C VAL A 567 -9.20 10.37 14.15
N GLU A 568 -8.44 10.81 13.15
CA GLU A 568 -7.10 11.36 13.36
C GLU A 568 -7.15 12.64 14.21
N ALA A 569 -8.11 13.54 13.95
CA ALA A 569 -8.31 14.73 14.75
C ALA A 569 -8.62 14.38 16.20
N GLU A 570 -9.53 13.43 16.44
CA GLU A 570 -9.88 13.01 17.80
C GLU A 570 -8.71 12.34 18.53
N LEU A 571 -7.89 11.54 17.82
CA LEU A 571 -6.68 10.96 18.40
C LEU A 571 -5.66 12.03 18.79
N LEU A 572 -5.50 13.09 17.99
CA LEU A 572 -4.63 14.22 18.33
C LEU A 572 -5.13 14.94 19.59
N ASP A 573 -6.45 15.13 19.72
CA ASP A 573 -7.05 15.72 20.92
C ASP A 573 -6.82 14.84 22.16
N ILE A 574 -7.00 13.51 22.03
CA ILE A 574 -6.71 12.55 23.10
C ILE A 574 -5.24 12.61 23.53
N ILE A 575 -4.31 12.63 22.57
CA ILE A 575 -2.87 12.70 22.82
C ILE A 575 -2.51 14.04 23.50
N SER A 576 -3.12 15.14 23.04
CA SER A 576 -2.91 16.47 23.61
C SER A 576 -3.40 16.55 25.06
N MET A 577 -4.63 16.11 25.32
CA MET A 577 -5.28 16.22 26.62
C MET A 577 -4.69 15.27 27.66
N ASN A 578 -4.47 14.00 27.31
CA ASN A 578 -4.01 12.99 28.28
C ASN A 578 -2.47 12.96 28.39
N GLY A 579 -1.76 13.30 27.32
CA GLY A 579 -0.30 13.39 27.31
C GLY A 579 0.27 14.74 27.77
N ASN A 580 -0.59 15.69 28.20
CA ASN A 580 -0.21 17.03 28.62
C ASN A 580 0.73 17.75 27.63
N MET A 581 0.44 17.62 26.34
CA MET A 581 1.26 18.19 25.26
C MET A 581 0.44 19.13 24.39
N ASN A 582 1.10 20.13 23.80
CA ASN A 582 0.45 21.03 22.85
C ASN A 582 0.17 20.30 21.51
N ILE A 583 -0.62 20.93 20.64
CA ILE A 583 -1.03 20.35 19.35
C ILE A 583 0.17 20.01 18.46
N GLU A 584 1.25 20.81 18.49
CA GLU A 584 2.44 20.56 17.68
C GLU A 584 3.17 19.29 18.15
N HIS A 585 3.37 19.13 19.46
CA HIS A 585 3.96 17.94 20.06
C HIS A 585 3.06 16.72 19.89
N ALA A 586 1.73 16.87 19.98
CA ALA A 586 0.78 15.77 19.70
C ALA A 586 0.91 15.27 18.26
N ASN A 587 1.05 16.18 17.29
CA ASN A 587 1.31 15.83 15.90
C ASN A 587 2.66 15.11 15.74
N GLU A 588 3.71 15.59 16.40
CA GLU A 588 5.02 14.92 16.39
C GLU A 588 4.96 13.52 17.02
N PHE A 589 4.22 13.36 18.12
CA PHE A 589 3.98 12.08 18.78
C PHE A 589 3.25 11.09 17.86
N LEU A 590 2.15 11.52 17.22
CA LEU A 590 1.41 10.68 16.27
C LEU A 590 2.26 10.31 15.05
N ASN A 591 3.08 11.24 14.55
CA ASN A 591 4.04 10.96 13.47
C ASN A 591 5.12 9.95 13.93
N ASN A 592 5.57 10.01 15.17
CA ASN A 592 6.49 9.02 15.72
C ASN A 592 5.83 7.63 15.82
N LEU A 593 4.53 7.56 16.16
CA LEU A 593 3.78 6.29 16.10
C LEU A 593 3.73 5.72 14.68
N ARG A 594 3.54 6.56 13.65
CA ARG A 594 3.60 6.14 12.24
C ARG A 594 4.96 5.54 11.88
N LEU A 595 6.04 6.25 12.23
CA LEU A 595 7.40 5.79 11.95
C LEU A 595 7.73 4.47 12.64
N LYS A 596 7.19 4.27 13.85
CA LYS A 596 7.30 3.00 14.59
C LYS A 596 6.33 1.92 14.11
N LYS A 597 5.53 2.18 13.05
CA LYS A 597 4.48 1.28 12.54
C LYS A 597 3.44 0.92 13.60
N ARG A 598 3.21 1.81 14.57
CA ARG A 598 2.21 1.71 15.64
C ARG A 598 0.91 2.46 15.33
N TYR A 599 0.88 3.28 14.28
CA TYR A 599 -0.34 3.87 13.73
C TYR A 599 -0.36 3.61 12.23
N GLN A 600 -1.30 2.79 11.77
CA GLN A 600 -1.39 2.31 10.39
C GLN A 600 -2.80 2.56 9.82
N ARG A 601 -2.87 2.93 8.55
CA ARG A 601 -4.13 3.27 7.88
C ARG A 601 -4.26 2.49 6.56
N ASP A 602 -5.41 1.85 6.37
CA ASP A 602 -5.83 1.25 5.10
C ASP A 602 -7.18 1.88 4.68
N VAL A 603 -7.09 3.07 4.08
CA VAL A 603 -8.25 3.91 3.78
C VAL A 603 -8.39 4.15 2.29
N TYR A 604 -9.64 4.22 1.83
CA TYR A 604 -10.00 4.27 0.40
C TYR A 604 -11.22 5.14 0.11
#